data_AF-A0A9D9D2K8-F1
#
_entry.id   AF-A0A9D9D2K8-F1
#
_cell.length_a   1.000
_cell.length_b   1.000
_cell.length_c   1.000
_cell.angle_alpha   90.00
_cell.angle_beta   90.00
_cell.angle_gamma   90.00
#
_symmetry.space_group_name_H-M   'P 1'
#
loop_
_entity.id
_entity.type
_entity.pdbx_description
1 polymer ?
#
loop_
_entity_poly.entity_id
_entity_poly.type
_entity_poly.pdbx_seq_one_letter_code
_entity_poly.pdbx_strand_id
1 'polypeptide(L)'
;MKHLNKVLFSVFRKYIRKNSLSSIFLTILGITICFFAGIDDGEAIDLYIQKLQSLSEHKIHVNQITSVRNFYLHNNDRHPPKEHRHLTRHEFNKKKSELKQKWEAQYNMVWPKLTITKKGTTKSFAFEAHHIIPINAGGVNHWWNITPLSPRGHKLLHSSMEEKACFSHNLLEQKYLRFVLKIEGLYKKNFKNYLPKLRFVPGQFSF
;
A
#
# COMPACT_ATOMS: atom_id res chain seq x y z
N MET A 1 -19.06 3.53 10.92
CA MET A 1 -19.24 2.13 11.37
C MET A 1 -20.71 1.66 11.47
N LYS A 2 -21.61 2.37 12.15
CA LYS A 2 -23.02 1.91 12.36
C LYS A 2 -23.81 1.60 11.07
N HIS A 3 -23.54 2.33 9.98
CA HIS A 3 -24.31 2.19 8.73
C HIS A 3 -23.87 0.99 7.86
N LEU A 4 -22.56 0.70 7.82
CA LEU A 4 -22.01 -0.45 7.09
C LEU A 4 -22.46 -1.77 7.74
N ASN A 5 -22.46 -1.80 9.08
CA ASN A 5 -22.94 -2.94 9.84
C ASN A 5 -24.41 -3.26 9.55
N LYS A 6 -25.29 -2.25 9.43
CA LYS A 6 -26.71 -2.47 9.10
C LYS A 6 -26.93 -3.06 7.69
N VAL A 7 -26.17 -2.61 6.70
CA VAL A 7 -26.29 -3.11 5.31
C VAL A 7 -25.75 -4.54 5.21
N LEU A 8 -24.56 -4.80 5.77
CA LEU A 8 -24.00 -6.15 5.86
C LEU A 8 -24.92 -7.11 6.61
N PHE A 9 -25.51 -6.69 7.73
CA PHE A 9 -26.47 -7.51 8.49
C PHE A 9 -27.72 -7.85 7.67
N SER A 10 -28.25 -6.89 6.91
CA SER A 10 -29.44 -7.10 6.08
C SER A 10 -29.18 -8.11 4.96
N VAL A 11 -28.04 -7.96 4.26
CA VAL A 11 -27.60 -8.88 3.20
C VAL A 11 -27.37 -10.27 3.78
N PHE A 12 -26.67 -10.37 4.92
CA PHE A 12 -26.38 -11.62 5.60
C PHE A 12 -27.65 -12.34 6.08
N ARG A 13 -28.63 -11.61 6.66
CA ARG A 13 -29.94 -12.17 7.03
C ARG A 13 -30.69 -12.74 5.84
N LYS A 14 -30.67 -12.03 4.70
CA LYS A 14 -31.34 -12.46 3.48
C LYS A 14 -30.67 -13.69 2.88
N TYR A 15 -29.34 -13.79 2.99
CA TYR A 15 -28.56 -14.95 2.59
C TYR A 15 -28.88 -16.18 3.45
N ILE A 16 -28.88 -16.04 4.78
CA ILE A 16 -29.25 -17.13 5.71
C ILE A 16 -30.65 -17.66 5.42
N ARG A 17 -31.63 -16.79 5.19
CA ARG A 17 -33.02 -17.21 4.93
C ARG A 17 -33.21 -17.99 3.63
N LYS A 18 -32.30 -17.87 2.67
CA LYS A 18 -32.42 -18.48 1.33
C LYS A 18 -31.58 -19.74 1.15
N ASN A 19 -30.72 -20.08 2.11
CA ASN A 19 -29.73 -21.13 1.96
C ASN A 19 -29.89 -22.19 3.06
N SER A 20 -29.58 -23.44 2.73
CA SER A 20 -29.53 -24.51 3.72
C SER A 20 -28.44 -24.26 4.77
N LEU A 21 -28.57 -24.88 5.94
CA LEU A 21 -27.54 -24.85 6.99
C LEU A 21 -26.17 -25.32 6.46
N SER A 22 -26.15 -26.31 5.55
CA SER A 22 -24.92 -26.79 4.90
C SER A 22 -24.29 -25.73 3.99
N SER A 23 -25.11 -24.99 3.21
CA SER A 23 -24.64 -23.90 2.36
C SER A 23 -24.10 -22.71 3.17
N ILE A 24 -24.76 -22.39 4.29
CA ILE A 24 -24.29 -21.37 5.24
C ILE A 24 -22.96 -21.79 5.88
N PHE A 25 -22.85 -23.04 6.32
CA PHE A 25 -21.63 -23.57 6.94
C PHE A 25 -20.46 -23.56 5.96
N LEU A 26 -20.64 -24.03 4.72
CA LEU A 26 -19.61 -24.00 3.69
C LEU A 26 -19.17 -22.57 3.35
N THR A 27 -20.10 -21.62 3.37
CA THR A 27 -19.79 -20.21 3.12
C THR A 27 -19.00 -19.59 4.26
N ILE A 28 -19.38 -19.85 5.51
CA ILE A 28 -18.61 -19.40 6.69
C ILE A 28 -17.22 -20.03 6.65
N LEU A 29 -17.13 -21.34 6.41
CA LEU A 29 -15.86 -22.06 6.29
C LEU A 29 -14.99 -21.48 5.17
N GLY A 30 -15.56 -21.18 3.99
CA GLY A 30 -14.86 -20.54 2.89
C GLY A 30 -14.36 -19.13 3.22
N ILE A 31 -15.16 -18.32 3.91
CA ILE A 31 -14.73 -16.99 4.39
C ILE A 31 -13.61 -17.12 5.41
N THR A 32 -13.72 -18.07 6.35
CA THR A 32 -12.70 -18.33 7.37
C THR A 32 -11.39 -18.80 6.74
N ILE A 33 -11.43 -19.74 5.78
CA ILE A 33 -10.25 -20.18 5.02
C ILE A 33 -9.61 -18.99 4.30
N CYS A 34 -10.40 -18.17 3.59
CA CYS A 34 -9.88 -16.98 2.93
C CYS A 34 -9.27 -15.97 3.92
N PHE A 35 -9.85 -15.82 5.12
CA PHE A 35 -9.34 -14.94 6.17
C PHE A 35 -7.99 -15.41 6.71
N PHE A 36 -7.82 -16.72 6.90
CA PHE A 36 -6.56 -17.29 7.36
C PHE A 36 -5.51 -17.38 6.24
N ALA A 37 -5.92 -17.54 4.98
CA ALA A 37 -5.00 -17.59 3.85
C ALA A 37 -4.52 -16.19 3.43
N GLY A 38 -5.41 -15.19 3.38
CA GLY A 38 -5.08 -13.83 2.93
C GLY A 38 -4.37 -13.79 1.57
N ILE A 39 -3.69 -12.68 1.31
CA ILE A 39 -2.57 -12.63 0.35
C ILE A 39 -1.26 -12.87 1.11
N ASP A 40 -0.28 -13.51 0.48
CA ASP A 40 1.05 -13.69 1.08
C ASP A 40 1.89 -12.39 1.01
N ASP A 41 3.09 -12.42 1.58
CA ASP A 41 4.01 -11.28 1.58
C ASP A 41 4.42 -10.83 0.17
N GLY A 42 4.59 -11.78 -0.75
CA GLY A 42 4.93 -11.53 -2.14
C GLY A 42 3.79 -10.82 -2.87
N GLU A 43 2.57 -11.31 -2.73
CA GLU A 43 1.38 -10.68 -3.31
C GLU A 43 1.11 -9.30 -2.66
N ALA A 44 1.34 -9.15 -1.35
CA ALA A 44 1.21 -7.88 -0.65
C ALA A 44 2.18 -6.80 -1.20
N ILE A 45 3.48 -7.11 -1.29
CA ILE A 45 4.46 -6.15 -1.78
C ILE A 45 4.23 -5.81 -3.26
N ASP A 46 3.76 -6.77 -4.08
CA ASP A 46 3.42 -6.50 -5.48
C ASP A 46 2.25 -5.51 -5.60
N LEU A 47 1.18 -5.70 -4.82
CA LEU A 47 0.05 -4.77 -4.81
C LEU A 47 0.46 -3.37 -4.30
N TYR A 48 1.32 -3.31 -3.29
CA TYR A 48 1.87 -2.04 -2.80
C TYR A 48 2.73 -1.34 -3.86
N ILE A 49 3.62 -2.05 -4.55
CA ILE A 49 4.44 -1.48 -5.63
C ILE A 49 3.56 -0.98 -6.78
N GLN A 50 2.51 -1.72 -7.15
CA GLN A 50 1.52 -1.27 -8.14
C GLN A 50 0.81 -0.01 -7.68
N LYS A 51 0.41 0.07 -6.41
CA LYS A 51 -0.22 1.25 -5.82
C LYS A 51 0.71 2.46 -5.86
N LEU A 52 1.97 2.28 -5.46
CA LEU A 52 3.01 3.30 -5.53
C LEU A 52 3.22 3.78 -6.97
N GLN A 53 3.39 2.86 -7.93
CA GLN A 53 3.50 3.21 -9.35
C GLN A 53 2.29 3.98 -9.89
N SER A 54 1.07 3.68 -9.42
CA SER A 54 -0.14 4.42 -9.82
C SER A 54 -0.19 5.86 -9.29
N LEU A 55 0.60 6.18 -8.26
CA LEU A 55 0.69 7.49 -7.62
C LEU A 55 1.97 8.26 -8.01
N SER A 56 2.94 7.57 -8.61
CA SER A 56 4.15 8.15 -9.16
C SER A 56 3.92 8.63 -10.59
N GLU A 57 4.58 9.72 -10.98
CA GLU A 57 4.56 10.21 -12.37
C GLU A 57 5.37 9.29 -13.30
N HIS A 58 6.34 8.58 -12.74
CA HIS A 58 7.23 7.69 -13.47
C HIS A 58 7.09 6.28 -12.93
N LYS A 59 7.09 5.30 -13.84
CA LYS A 59 7.14 3.89 -13.45
C LYS A 59 8.47 3.61 -12.76
N ILE A 60 8.39 2.93 -11.62
CA ILE A 60 9.57 2.40 -10.95
C ILE A 60 10.25 1.38 -11.88
N HIS A 61 11.57 1.49 -12.01
CA HIS A 61 12.36 0.58 -12.84
C HIS A 61 12.36 -0.85 -12.28
N VAL A 62 12.39 -1.86 -13.16
CA VAL A 62 12.29 -3.28 -12.78
C VAL A 62 13.40 -3.74 -11.82
N ASN A 63 14.62 -3.24 -12.00
CA ASN A 63 15.75 -3.54 -11.09
C ASN A 63 15.53 -2.96 -9.68
N GLN A 64 14.83 -1.82 -9.58
CA GLN A 64 14.44 -1.25 -8.30
C GLN A 64 13.42 -2.16 -7.61
N ILE A 65 12.38 -2.55 -8.36
CA ILE A 65 11.29 -3.41 -7.87
C ILE A 65 11.88 -4.72 -7.36
N THR A 66 12.81 -5.31 -8.10
CA THR A 66 13.49 -6.54 -7.73
C THR A 66 14.29 -6.37 -6.43
N SER A 67 15.08 -5.29 -6.31
CA SER A 67 15.84 -4.98 -5.08
C SER A 67 14.93 -4.80 -3.87
N VAL A 68 13.84 -4.04 -4.02
CA VAL A 68 12.84 -3.81 -2.98
C VAL A 68 12.15 -5.11 -2.58
N ARG A 69 11.64 -5.87 -3.55
CA ARG A 69 10.93 -7.13 -3.31
C ARG A 69 11.82 -8.13 -2.59
N ASN A 70 13.05 -8.31 -3.06
CA ASN A 70 14.00 -9.21 -2.42
C ASN A 70 14.32 -8.75 -1.00
N PHE A 71 14.59 -7.47 -0.79
CA PHE A 71 14.85 -6.96 0.56
C PHE A 71 13.65 -7.16 1.50
N TYR A 72 12.43 -6.85 1.04
CA TYR A 72 11.21 -7.02 1.82
C TYR A 72 11.02 -8.48 2.23
N LEU A 73 11.07 -9.42 1.28
CA LEU A 73 10.80 -10.84 1.54
C LEU A 73 11.83 -11.49 2.48
N HIS A 74 13.04 -10.95 2.59
CA HIS A 74 14.08 -11.45 3.50
C HIS A 74 14.10 -10.73 4.87
N ASN A 75 13.32 -9.65 5.07
CA ASN A 75 13.41 -8.78 6.26
C ASN A 75 12.04 -8.32 6.81
N ASN A 76 10.92 -8.84 6.32
CA ASN A 76 9.58 -8.34 6.65
C ASN A 76 9.16 -8.55 8.11
N ASP A 77 9.86 -9.40 8.87
CA ASP A 77 9.68 -9.63 10.30
C ASP A 77 10.45 -8.60 11.18
N ARG A 78 11.26 -7.72 10.57
CA ARG A 78 12.15 -6.82 11.29
C ARG A 78 11.52 -5.45 11.50
N HIS A 79 11.03 -5.22 12.71
CA HIS A 79 10.75 -3.87 13.19
C HIS A 79 11.91 -3.35 14.04
N PRO A 80 12.77 -2.47 13.50
CA PRO A 80 13.90 -1.96 14.26
C PRO A 80 13.46 -1.18 15.49
N PRO A 81 14.22 -1.22 16.61
CA PRO A 81 13.94 -0.43 17.80
C PRO A 81 13.83 1.07 17.51
N LYS A 82 13.11 1.81 18.36
CA LYS A 82 12.81 3.24 18.17
C LYS A 82 14.08 4.07 17.94
N GLU A 83 15.11 3.85 18.73
CA GLU A 83 16.41 4.53 18.61
C GLU A 83 17.04 4.33 17.23
N HIS A 84 17.10 3.09 16.75
CA HIS A 84 17.63 2.78 15.42
C HIS A 84 16.85 3.50 14.31
N ARG A 85 15.52 3.62 14.44
CA ARG A 85 14.69 4.39 13.51
C ARG A 85 15.01 5.88 13.51
N HIS A 86 15.30 6.45 14.68
CA HIS A 86 15.70 7.87 14.78
C HIS A 86 17.06 8.11 14.13
N LEU A 87 18.05 7.26 14.42
CA LEU A 87 19.37 7.33 13.80
C LEU A 87 19.29 7.19 12.28
N THR A 88 18.50 6.22 11.79
CA THR A 88 18.29 6.02 10.35
C THR A 88 17.64 7.23 9.69
N ARG A 89 16.64 7.86 10.32
CA ARG A 89 16.04 9.11 9.79
C ARG A 89 17.03 10.27 9.76
N HIS A 90 17.85 10.40 10.80
CA HIS A 90 18.87 11.44 10.86
C HIS A 90 19.92 11.27 9.75
N GLU A 91 20.42 10.05 9.57
CA GLU A 91 21.33 9.71 8.48
C GLU A 91 20.69 9.90 7.10
N PHE A 92 19.40 9.62 6.96
CA PHE A 92 18.67 9.89 5.73
C PHE A 92 18.69 11.38 5.39
N ASN A 93 18.39 12.24 6.35
CA ASN A 93 18.37 13.69 6.12
C ASN A 93 19.73 14.23 5.66
N LYS A 94 20.84 13.69 6.20
CA LYS A 94 22.19 14.02 5.75
C LYS A 94 22.47 13.54 4.32
N LYS A 95 22.11 12.28 4.02
CA LYS A 95 22.46 11.61 2.75
C LYS A 95 21.42 11.81 1.64
N LYS A 96 20.31 12.50 1.92
CA LYS A 96 19.17 12.63 1.01
C LYS A 96 19.56 13.13 -0.38
N SER A 97 20.42 14.15 -0.46
CA SER A 97 20.87 14.70 -1.74
C SER A 97 21.69 13.67 -2.54
N GLU A 98 22.63 12.99 -1.89
CA GLU A 98 23.45 11.94 -2.50
C GLU A 98 22.58 10.77 -2.99
N LEU A 99 21.60 10.33 -2.19
CA LEU A 99 20.69 9.26 -2.57
C LEU A 99 19.84 9.62 -3.79
N LYS A 100 19.38 10.88 -3.88
CA LYS A 100 18.68 11.38 -5.08
C LYS A 100 19.59 11.35 -6.30
N GLN A 101 20.82 11.86 -6.19
CA GLN A 101 21.79 11.84 -7.30
C GLN A 101 22.11 10.42 -7.77
N LYS A 102 22.27 9.47 -6.84
CA LYS A 102 22.46 8.05 -7.18
C LYS A 102 21.25 7.45 -7.88
N TRP A 103 20.04 7.80 -7.45
CA TRP A 103 18.79 7.39 -8.11
C TRP A 103 18.71 7.97 -9.53
N GLU A 104 19.01 9.27 -9.70
CA GLU A 104 19.04 9.97 -10.98
C GLU A 104 20.03 9.32 -11.95
N ALA A 105 21.25 9.04 -11.48
CA ALA A 105 22.30 8.41 -12.28
C ALA A 105 21.95 6.98 -12.71
N GLN A 106 21.33 6.18 -11.82
CA GLN A 106 20.97 4.79 -12.14
C GLN A 106 19.88 4.68 -13.21
N TYR A 107 19.00 5.67 -13.31
CA TYR A 107 17.89 5.63 -14.26
C TYR A 107 18.01 6.63 -15.40
N ASN A 108 19.09 7.41 -15.44
CA ASN A 108 19.28 8.50 -16.39
C ASN A 108 18.07 9.45 -16.43
N MET A 109 17.60 9.83 -15.23
CA MET A 109 16.42 10.67 -15.02
C MET A 109 16.73 11.79 -14.05
N VAL A 110 16.00 12.91 -14.16
CA VAL A 110 16.10 14.01 -13.20
C VAL A 110 15.02 13.84 -12.13
N TRP A 111 15.36 14.14 -10.88
CA TRP A 111 14.43 14.12 -9.76
C TRP A 111 13.30 15.14 -10.02
N PRO A 112 12.04 14.67 -10.13
CA PRO A 112 10.95 15.51 -10.62
C PRO A 112 10.61 16.65 -9.64
N LYS A 113 10.06 17.71 -10.22
CA LYS A 113 9.62 18.92 -9.53
C LYS A 113 8.20 19.26 -9.96
N LEU A 114 7.36 19.61 -8.99
CA LEU A 114 6.02 20.11 -9.21
C LEU A 114 6.08 21.63 -9.38
N THR A 115 5.75 22.13 -10.57
CA THR A 115 5.67 23.56 -10.84
C THR A 115 4.22 24.01 -10.83
N ILE A 116 3.89 24.97 -9.96
CA ILE A 116 2.54 25.53 -9.82
C ILE A 116 2.61 27.02 -10.14
N THR A 117 1.86 27.46 -11.15
CA THR A 117 1.66 28.87 -11.45
C THR A 117 0.30 29.32 -10.94
N LYS A 118 0.26 30.29 -10.03
CA LYS A 118 -0.97 30.87 -9.49
C LYS A 118 -0.87 32.38 -9.49
N LYS A 119 -1.84 33.05 -10.13
CA LYS A 119 -1.90 34.52 -10.25
C LYS A 119 -0.58 35.14 -10.75
N GLY A 120 0.01 34.57 -11.80
CA GLY A 120 1.27 35.05 -12.39
C GLY A 120 2.54 34.69 -11.61
N THR A 121 2.45 34.13 -10.40
CA THR A 121 3.61 33.64 -9.64
C THR A 121 3.82 32.15 -9.87
N THR A 122 5.01 31.75 -10.32
CA THR A 122 5.41 30.35 -10.49
C THR A 122 6.25 29.89 -9.29
N LYS A 123 5.83 28.81 -8.63
CA LYS A 123 6.59 28.15 -7.55
C LYS A 123 6.90 26.73 -7.96
N SER A 124 8.14 26.29 -7.74
CA SER A 124 8.58 24.92 -8.00
C SER A 124 8.87 24.21 -6.67
N PHE A 125 8.32 23.02 -6.50
CA PHE A 125 8.46 22.19 -5.32
C PHE A 125 9.09 20.85 -5.73
N ALA A 126 10.23 20.49 -5.16
CA ALA A 126 10.82 19.19 -5.42
C ALA A 126 9.92 18.07 -4.88
N PHE A 127 9.85 16.95 -5.61
CA PHE A 127 9.16 15.77 -5.12
C PHE A 127 9.83 15.25 -3.85
N GLU A 128 9.02 14.66 -2.99
CA GLU A 128 9.45 14.06 -1.75
C GLU A 128 10.20 12.75 -2.05
N ALA A 129 11.28 12.48 -1.33
CA ALA A 129 11.96 11.19 -1.37
C ALA A 129 11.23 10.26 -0.41
N HIS A 130 10.38 9.42 -0.95
CA HIS A 130 9.64 8.42 -0.19
C HIS A 130 10.45 7.15 -0.11
N HIS A 131 10.61 6.58 1.10
CA HIS A 131 11.15 5.24 1.27
C HIS A 131 10.12 4.20 0.84
N ILE A 132 10.45 3.37 -0.15
CA ILE A 132 9.55 2.31 -0.65
C ILE A 132 9.29 1.27 0.46
N ILE A 133 10.33 0.89 1.19
CA ILE A 133 10.19 0.16 2.45
C ILE A 133 10.40 1.19 3.56
N PRO A 134 9.37 1.51 4.37
CA PRO A 134 9.50 2.51 5.42
C PRO A 134 10.58 2.15 6.44
N ILE A 135 11.27 3.15 6.98
CA ILE A 135 12.26 2.97 8.07
C ILE A 135 11.64 2.25 9.28
N ASN A 136 10.35 2.47 9.54
CA ASN A 136 9.63 1.77 10.62
C ASN A 136 9.48 0.26 10.38
N ALA A 137 9.53 -0.17 9.13
CA ALA A 137 9.48 -1.56 8.71
C ALA A 137 10.88 -2.11 8.33
N GLY A 138 11.96 -1.52 8.87
CA GLY A 138 13.32 -2.00 8.62
C GLY A 138 13.95 -1.52 7.31
N GLY A 139 13.29 -0.59 6.60
CA GLY A 139 13.82 -0.02 5.36
C GLY A 139 15.14 0.73 5.55
N VAL A 140 16.06 0.52 4.60
CA VAL A 140 17.40 1.11 4.61
C VAL A 140 17.50 2.41 3.81
N ASN A 141 18.52 3.22 4.11
CA ASN A 141 18.84 4.43 3.35
C ASN A 141 19.67 4.09 2.11
N HIS A 142 19.01 3.57 1.07
CA HIS A 142 19.65 3.24 -0.19
C HIS A 142 18.90 3.85 -1.37
N TRP A 143 19.61 4.13 -2.47
CA TRP A 143 19.02 4.77 -3.65
C TRP A 143 17.88 3.95 -4.26
N TRP A 144 17.97 2.61 -4.23
CA TRP A 144 16.89 1.73 -4.69
C TRP A 144 15.70 1.67 -3.73
N ASN A 145 15.87 2.07 -2.47
CA ASN A 145 14.78 2.11 -1.49
C ASN A 145 14.10 3.49 -1.43
N ILE A 146 14.42 4.43 -2.34
CA ILE A 146 13.71 5.70 -2.43
C ILE A 146 13.11 5.92 -3.81
N THR A 147 11.98 6.62 -3.85
CA THR A 147 11.33 7.02 -5.10
C THR A 147 10.77 8.44 -4.97
N PRO A 148 10.78 9.23 -6.06
CA PRO A 148 10.09 10.52 -6.05
C PRO A 148 8.58 10.34 -5.99
N LEU A 149 7.94 11.02 -5.05
CA LEU A 149 6.49 11.16 -4.98
C LEU A 149 6.08 12.63 -4.83
N SER A 150 5.00 13.01 -5.49
CA SER A 150 4.37 14.30 -5.22
C SER A 150 3.84 14.32 -3.79
N PRO A 151 3.73 15.49 -3.13
CA PRO A 151 3.19 15.56 -1.77
C PRO A 151 1.80 14.92 -1.63
N ARG A 152 0.96 15.04 -2.67
CA ARG A 152 -0.35 14.38 -2.72
C ARG A 152 -0.22 12.86 -2.84
N GLY A 153 0.62 12.37 -3.76
CA GLY A 153 0.85 10.94 -3.96
C GLY A 153 1.39 10.28 -2.68
N HIS A 154 2.34 10.94 -2.01
CA HIS A 154 2.91 10.47 -0.77
C HIS A 154 1.87 10.33 0.35
N LYS A 155 1.00 11.34 0.52
CA LYS A 155 -0.11 11.27 1.49
C LYS A 155 -1.11 10.15 1.17
N LEU A 156 -1.45 9.96 -0.11
CA LEU A 156 -2.38 8.92 -0.55
C LEU A 156 -1.82 7.51 -0.41
N LEU A 157 -0.50 7.35 -0.52
CA LEU A 157 0.16 6.08 -0.31
C LEU A 157 0.13 5.69 1.17
N HIS A 158 0.49 6.61 2.08
CA HIS A 158 0.47 6.39 3.55
C HIS A 158 -0.91 6.03 4.11
N SER A 159 -1.98 6.41 3.42
CA SER A 159 -3.35 6.05 3.80
C SER A 159 -3.89 4.82 3.07
N SER A 160 -3.11 4.22 2.17
CA SER A 160 -3.53 3.09 1.35
C SER A 160 -3.62 1.79 2.16
N MET A 161 -4.50 0.89 1.71
CA MET A 161 -4.62 -0.44 2.32
C MET A 161 -3.41 -1.29 1.96
N GLU A 162 -2.85 -1.10 0.78
CA GLU A 162 -1.71 -1.84 0.24
C GLU A 162 -0.45 -1.58 1.07
N GLU A 163 -0.17 -0.33 1.45
CA GLU A 163 0.95 -0.01 2.34
C GLU A 163 0.77 -0.64 3.72
N LYS A 164 -0.42 -0.52 4.31
CA LYS A 164 -0.71 -1.08 5.64
C LYS A 164 -0.70 -2.62 5.64
N ALA A 165 -1.14 -3.26 4.56
CA ALA A 165 -1.06 -4.70 4.38
C ALA A 165 0.40 -5.20 4.31
N CYS A 166 1.33 -4.33 3.91
CA CYS A 166 2.76 -4.63 3.93
C CYS A 166 3.41 -4.32 5.29
N PHE A 167 3.13 -3.16 5.87
CA PHE A 167 3.99 -2.55 6.89
C PHE A 167 3.30 -2.19 8.21
N SER A 168 2.03 -2.54 8.43
CA SER A 168 1.38 -2.30 9.72
C SER A 168 2.10 -3.07 10.84
N HIS A 169 2.36 -2.39 11.96
CA HIS A 169 2.87 -3.00 13.19
C HIS A 169 1.79 -3.81 13.93
N ASN A 170 0.52 -3.66 13.55
CA ASN A 170 -0.57 -4.44 14.10
C ASN A 170 -0.82 -5.65 13.20
N LEU A 171 -0.37 -6.83 13.65
CA LEU A 171 -0.49 -8.07 12.89
C LEU A 171 -1.95 -8.43 12.54
N LEU A 172 -2.91 -8.09 13.41
CA LEU A 172 -4.33 -8.33 13.15
C LEU A 172 -4.86 -7.40 12.05
N GLU A 173 -4.49 -6.11 12.09
CA GLU A 173 -4.80 -5.16 11.01
C GLU A 173 -4.18 -5.63 9.69
N GLN A 174 -2.91 -6.02 9.71
CA GLN A 174 -2.19 -6.51 8.53
C GLN A 174 -2.90 -7.73 7.92
N LYS A 175 -3.22 -8.75 8.73
CA LYS A 175 -3.95 -9.95 8.27
C LYS A 175 -5.32 -9.61 7.72
N TYR A 176 -6.07 -8.74 8.40
CA TYR A 176 -7.38 -8.28 7.94
C TYR A 176 -7.29 -7.59 6.58
N LEU A 177 -6.34 -6.66 6.40
CA LEU A 177 -6.19 -5.94 5.14
C LEU A 177 -5.75 -6.87 4.00
N ARG A 178 -4.88 -7.84 4.28
CA ARG A 178 -4.49 -8.88 3.32
C ARG A 178 -5.67 -9.74 2.87
N PHE A 179 -6.54 -10.12 3.80
CA PHE A 179 -7.80 -10.78 3.47
C PHE A 179 -8.68 -9.91 2.58
N VAL A 180 -8.89 -8.63 2.92
CA VAL A 180 -9.73 -7.73 2.12
C VAL A 180 -9.19 -7.58 0.70
N LEU A 181 -7.86 -7.40 0.55
CA LEU A 181 -7.22 -7.32 -0.76
C LEU A 181 -7.40 -8.61 -1.57
N LYS A 182 -7.35 -9.80 -0.93
CA LYS A 182 -7.64 -11.07 -1.59
C LYS A 182 -9.04 -11.10 -2.17
N ILE A 183 -10.03 -10.72 -1.36
CA ILE A 183 -11.44 -10.67 -1.77
C ILE A 183 -11.65 -9.66 -2.89
N GLU A 184 -11.06 -8.47 -2.81
CA GLU A 184 -11.11 -7.48 -3.89
C GLU A 184 -10.51 -8.00 -5.19
N GLY A 185 -9.38 -8.70 -5.12
CA GLY A 185 -8.71 -9.31 -6.27
C GLY A 185 -9.60 -10.37 -6.94
N LEU A 186 -10.16 -11.29 -6.15
CA LEU A 186 -11.11 -12.30 -6.63
C LEU A 186 -12.35 -11.65 -7.26
N TYR A 187 -12.88 -10.60 -6.65
CA TYR A 187 -14.01 -9.85 -7.19
C TYR A 187 -13.68 -9.21 -8.54
N LYS A 188 -12.55 -8.50 -8.63
CA LYS A 188 -12.09 -7.85 -9.87
C LYS A 188 -11.78 -8.87 -10.98
N LYS A 189 -11.33 -10.07 -10.65
CA LYS A 189 -11.04 -11.13 -11.63
C LYS A 189 -12.31 -11.78 -12.17
N ASN A 190 -13.27 -12.10 -11.30
CA ASN A 190 -14.39 -12.97 -11.65
C ASN A 190 -15.70 -12.21 -11.94
N PHE A 191 -15.87 -10.98 -11.46
CA PHE A 191 -17.16 -10.29 -11.47
C PHE A 191 -17.13 -8.87 -12.08
N LYS A 192 -15.99 -8.42 -12.62
CA LYS A 192 -15.83 -7.08 -13.21
C LYS A 192 -16.81 -6.76 -14.34
N ASN A 193 -17.34 -7.80 -15.00
CA ASN A 193 -18.30 -7.66 -16.11
C ASN A 193 -19.78 -7.70 -15.66
N TYR A 194 -20.08 -7.95 -14.38
CA TYR A 194 -21.43 -8.31 -13.93
C TYR A 194 -22.16 -7.26 -13.09
N LEU A 195 -21.58 -6.09 -12.77
CA LEU A 195 -22.29 -5.05 -11.98
C LEU A 195 -22.00 -3.59 -12.39
N PRO A 196 -22.96 -2.67 -12.19
CA PRO A 196 -22.77 -1.23 -12.37
C PRO A 196 -21.73 -0.70 -11.38
N LYS A 197 -21.01 0.36 -11.77
CA LYS A 197 -19.95 1.04 -11.01
C LYS A 197 -20.35 1.40 -9.56
N LEU A 198 -20.29 0.44 -8.63
CA LEU A 198 -20.30 0.72 -7.20
C LEU A 198 -18.94 1.32 -6.85
N ARG A 199 -18.87 2.65 -6.84
CA ARG A 199 -17.72 3.39 -6.31
C ARG A 199 -17.62 3.09 -4.82
N PHE A 200 -16.69 2.22 -4.44
CA PHE A 200 -16.13 2.26 -3.09
C PHE A 200 -15.46 3.62 -2.92
N VAL A 201 -15.93 4.43 -1.97
CA VAL A 201 -15.33 5.72 -1.63
C VAL A 201 -14.33 5.47 -0.49
N PRO A 202 -13.01 5.48 -0.75
CA PRO A 202 -12.02 5.33 0.31
C PRO A 202 -11.94 6.66 1.07
N GLY A 203 -12.28 6.66 2.36
CA GLY A 203 -12.17 7.87 3.20
C GLY A 203 -13.18 8.06 4.34
N GLN A 204 -14.10 7.12 4.60
CA GLN A 204 -15.07 7.24 5.72
C GLN A 204 -14.65 6.53 7.02
N PHE A 205 -13.39 6.20 7.18
CA PHE A 205 -12.84 5.77 8.47
C PHE A 205 -11.87 6.83 8.98
N SER A 206 -12.44 7.87 9.61
CA SER A 206 -11.74 8.67 10.62
C SER A 206 -11.78 7.87 11.92
N PHE A 207 -10.63 7.73 12.59
CA PHE A 207 -10.55 7.25 13.96
C PHE A 207 -11.26 8.23 14.91
#